data_AF-A0A844WU87-F1
#
_entry.id   AF-A0A844WU87-F1
#
_cell.length_a   1.000
_cell.length_b   1.000
_cell.length_c   1.000
_cell.angle_alpha   90.00
_cell.angle_beta   90.00
_cell.angle_gamma   90.00
#
_symmetry.space_group_name_H-M   'P 1'
#
loop_
_entity.id
_entity.type
_entity.pdbx_description
1 polymer ?
#
loop_
_entity_poly.entity_id
_entity_poly.type
_entity_poly.pdbx_seq_one_letter_code
_entity_poly.pdbx_strand_id
1 'polypeptide(L)' 'MAIDSSRRAKRSFTNEFKKQMVMLYQNGKKRADIVAEYDLTKSALDKWITQYQTTKSLSHGIV' A
#
# COMPACT_ATOMS: atom_id res chain seq x y z
N MET A 1 2.17 -3.27 -38.77
CA MET A 1 2.27 -4.01 -37.51
C MET A 1 3.57 -3.65 -36.81
N ALA A 2 3.54 -2.90 -35.70
CA ALA A 2 4.64 -2.85 -34.74
C ALA A 2 4.07 -2.47 -33.36
N ILE A 3 4.25 -3.39 -32.43
CA ILE A 3 3.82 -3.46 -31.03
C ILE A 3 3.59 -2.11 -30.30
N ASP A 4 2.33 -1.81 -29.98
CA ASP A 4 1.97 -0.87 -28.91
C ASP A 4 2.64 -1.37 -27.62
N SER A 5 3.71 -0.70 -27.24
CA SER A 5 4.38 -0.90 -25.97
C SER A 5 3.56 -0.24 -24.88
N SER A 6 2.31 -0.68 -24.67
CA SER A 6 1.62 -0.50 -23.40
C SER A 6 2.38 -1.34 -22.37
N ARG A 7 3.52 -0.79 -21.93
CA ARG A 7 4.06 -1.09 -20.61
C ARG A 7 2.91 -0.82 -19.68
N ARG A 8 2.16 -1.87 -19.32
CA ARG A 8 1.06 -1.84 -18.36
C ARG A 8 1.54 -0.92 -17.27
N ALA A 9 0.99 0.30 -17.23
CA ALA A 9 1.51 1.36 -16.38
C ALA A 9 1.65 0.69 -15.02
N LYS A 10 2.88 0.58 -14.51
CA LYS A 10 3.11 -0.02 -13.19
C LYS A 10 2.04 0.62 -12.34
N ARG A 11 1.09 -0.16 -11.81
CA ARG A 11 0.08 0.35 -10.89
C ARG A 11 0.90 0.84 -9.71
N SER A 12 1.38 2.07 -9.80
CA SER A 12 2.14 2.74 -8.79
C SER A 12 1.10 3.05 -7.75
N PHE A 13 0.90 2.08 -6.86
CA PHE A 13 0.18 2.32 -5.63
C PHE A 13 0.93 3.44 -4.94
N THR A 14 0.36 4.63 -5.04
CA THR A 14 0.94 5.84 -4.46
C THR A 14 1.09 5.62 -2.96
N ASN A 15 2.04 6.31 -2.35
CA ASN A 15 2.21 6.21 -0.90
C ASN A 15 0.92 6.59 -0.16
N GLU A 16 0.12 7.47 -0.74
CA GLU A 16 -1.21 7.84 -0.26
C GLU A 16 -2.21 6.67 -0.31
N PHE A 17 -2.26 5.93 -1.43
CA PHE A 17 -3.09 4.73 -1.54
C PHE A 17 -2.70 3.68 -0.49
N LYS A 18 -1.40 3.42 -0.32
CA LYS A 18 -0.91 2.47 0.71
C LYS A 18 -1.31 2.92 2.12
N LYS A 19 -1.21 4.22 2.41
CA LYS A 19 -1.66 4.81 3.69
C LYS A 19 -3.16 4.64 3.89
N GLN A 20 -3.98 4.87 2.86
CA GLN A 20 -5.43 4.64 2.95
C GLN A 20 -5.75 3.18 3.28
N MET A 21 -5.07 2.21 2.67
CA MET A 21 -5.28 0.78 2.97
C MET A 21 -4.92 0.44 4.43
N VAL A 22 -3.80 0.98 4.94
CA VAL A 22 -3.41 0.80 6.35
C VAL A 22 -4.40 1.48 7.29
N MET A 23 -4.89 2.68 6.94
CA MET A 23 -5.85 3.43 7.74
C MET A 23 -7.21 2.73 7.82
N LEU A 24 -7.68 2.10 6.73
CA LEU A 24 -8.87 1.25 6.74
C LEU A 24 -8.71 0.08 7.73
N TYR A 25 -7.54 -0.57 7.71
CA TYR A 25 -7.23 -1.62 8.68
C TYR A 25 -7.24 -1.09 10.13
N GLN A 26 -6.65 0.08 10.38
CA GLN A 26 -6.67 0.71 11.71
C GLN A 26 -8.07 1.15 12.16
N ASN A 27 -8.99 1.43 11.23
CA ASN A 27 -10.39 1.75 11.51
C ASN A 27 -11.24 0.50 11.86
N GLY A 28 -10.64 -0.70 11.89
CA GLY A 28 -11.33 -1.93 12.24
C GLY A 28 -11.86 -2.74 11.06
N LYS A 29 -11.59 -2.34 9.80
CA LYS A 29 -11.84 -3.22 8.65
C LYS A 29 -10.94 -4.46 8.74
N LYS A 30 -11.52 -5.62 8.46
CA LYS A 30 -10.79 -6.89 8.44
C LYS A 30 -9.77 -6.89 7.29
N ARG A 31 -8.56 -7.35 7.57
CA ARG A 31 -7.48 -7.53 6.56
C ARG A 31 -7.97 -8.30 5.33
N ALA A 32 -8.77 -9.35 5.54
CA ALA A 32 -9.30 -10.19 4.47
C ALA A 32 -10.28 -9.44 3.55
N ASP A 33 -11.07 -8.53 4.12
CA ASP A 33 -12.04 -7.71 3.38
C ASP A 33 -11.29 -6.71 2.49
N ILE A 34 -10.30 -6.01 3.03
CA ILE A 34 -9.44 -5.09 2.27
C ILE A 34 -8.64 -5.83 1.18
N VAL A 35 -8.15 -7.03 1.50
CA VAL A 35 -7.43 -7.89 0.55
C VAL A 35 -8.33 -8.32 -0.60
N ALA A 36 -9.58 -8.71 -0.32
CA ALA A 36 -10.53 -9.14 -1.34
C ALA A 36 -11.09 -7.97 -2.16
N GLU A 37 -11.46 -6.85 -1.51
CA GLU A 37 -12.07 -5.66 -2.13
C GLU A 37 -11.10 -4.96 -3.10
N TYR A 38 -9.80 -4.96 -2.79
CA TYR A 38 -8.77 -4.27 -3.56
C TYR A 38 -7.80 -5.22 -4.29
N ASP A 39 -8.04 -6.52 -4.30
CA ASP A 39 -7.17 -7.56 -4.89
C ASP A 39 -5.70 -7.44 -4.43
N LEU A 40 -5.52 -7.25 -3.12
CA LEU A 40 -4.22 -7.06 -2.49
C LEU A 40 -3.72 -8.36 -1.89
N THR A 41 -2.42 -8.63 -1.97
CA THR A 41 -1.87 -9.77 -1.22
C THR A 41 -1.80 -9.44 0.27
N LYS A 42 -2.17 -10.39 1.14
CA LYS A 42 -2.05 -10.25 2.61
C LYS A 42 -0.63 -9.82 3.03
N SER A 43 0.40 -10.36 2.38
CA SER A 43 1.81 -9.99 2.62
C SER A 43 2.14 -8.56 2.19
N ALA A 44 1.46 -8.03 1.17
CA ALA A 44 1.64 -6.64 0.74
C ALA A 44 1.09 -5.67 1.79
N LEU A 45 -0.12 -5.94 2.29
CA LEU A 45 -0.75 -5.14 3.35
C LEU A 45 0.09 -5.14 4.63
N ASP A 46 0.61 -6.30 5.04
CA ASP A 46 1.48 -6.43 6.22
C ASP A 46 2.78 -5.60 6.08
N LYS A 47 3.43 -5.68 4.91
CA LYS A 47 4.59 -4.84 4.58
C LYS A 47 4.23 -3.35 4.65
N TRP A 48 3.04 -2.96 4.20
CA TRP A 48 2.60 -1.56 4.26
C TRP A 48 2.30 -1.08 5.67
N ILE A 49 1.72 -1.92 6.53
CA ILE A 49 1.51 -1.60 7.95
C ILE A 49 2.85 -1.38 8.65
N THR A 50 3.81 -2.28 8.43
CA THR A 50 5.16 -2.17 9.00
C THR A 50 5.89 -0.93 8.47
N GLN A 51 5.85 -0.70 7.15
CA GLN A 51 6.41 0.51 6.55
C GLN A 51 5.77 1.78 7.09
N TYR A 52 4.44 1.80 7.29
CA TYR A 52 3.73 2.95 7.84
C TYR A 52 4.18 3.26 9.27
N GLN A 53 4.33 2.24 10.11
CA GLN A 53 4.88 2.37 11.47
C GLN A 53 6.32 2.90 11.45
N THR A 54 7.19 2.33 10.62
CA THR A 54 8.58 2.81 10.46
C THR A 54 8.64 4.24 9.92
N THR A 55 7.80 4.62 8.95
CA THR A 55 7.76 6.00 8.45
C THR A 55 7.31 7.01 9.50
N LYS A 56 6.46 6.62 10.47
CA LYS A 56 6.14 7.50 11.62
C LYS A 56 7.37 7.76 12.49
N SER A 57 8.26 6.79 12.62
CA SER A 57 9.52 6.93 13.37
C SER A 57 10.64 7.62 12.58
N LEU A 58 10.53 7.72 11.24
CA LEU A 58 11.53 8.39 10.40
C LEU A 58 11.47 9.92 10.45
N SER A 59 10.62 10.49 11.31
CA SER A 59 10.54 11.92 11.63
C SER A 59 11.20 12.29 12.97
N HIS A 60 11.94 11.38 13.62
CA HIS A 60 12.73 11.67 14.81
C HIS A 60 14.23 11.58 14.47
N GLY A 61 14.75 12.64 13.85
CA GLY A 61 16.15 12.68 13.44
C GLY A 61 16.46 13.82 12.48
N ILE A 62 16.14 15.05 12.86
CA ILE A 62 16.93 16.19 12.38
C ILE A 62 17.31 16.99 13.64
N VAL A 63 18.61 16.95 13.89
CA VAL A 63 19.39 17.76 14.83
C VAL A 63 19.29 19.25 14.52
#